data_AF-A0A2V7GJB5-F1
#
_entry.id   AF-A0A2V7GJB5-F1
#
_cell.length_a   1.000
_cell.length_b   1.000
_cell.length_c   1.000
_cell.angle_alpha   90.00
_cell.angle_beta   90.00
_cell.angle_gamma   90.00
#
_symmetry.space_group_name_H-M   'P 1'
#
loop_
_entity.id
_entity.type
_entity.pdbx_description
1 polymer ?
#
loop_
_entity_poly.entity_id
_entity_poly.type
_entity_poly.pdbx_seq_one_letter_code
_entity_poly.pdbx_strand_id
1 'polypeptide(L)'
;MKHYETGIALLLTFAASTALAVAPPAGPRRDALAKAEARVGQLAGQTKGGPQQRLLLEREKIRRLIEDIDAGRSVDPSEIDRALQNAERGF
;
A
#
# COMPACT_ATOMS: atom_id res chain seq x y z
N MET A 1 -35.84 33.40 -49.77
CA MET A 1 -34.57 32.90 -50.34
C MET A 1 -33.44 33.16 -49.37
N LYS A 2 -32.47 32.23 -49.32
CA LYS A 2 -31.15 32.23 -48.65
C LYS A 2 -31.07 31.44 -47.34
N HIS A 3 -30.69 30.17 -47.53
CA HIS A 3 -30.07 29.27 -46.56
C HIS A 3 -28.68 29.80 -46.17
N TYR A 4 -28.30 29.61 -44.91
CA TYR A 4 -26.90 29.59 -44.51
C TYR A 4 -26.67 28.36 -43.65
N GLU A 5 -26.25 27.29 -44.31
CA GLU A 5 -25.49 26.20 -43.71
C GLU A 5 -24.07 26.69 -43.44
N THR A 6 -23.52 26.40 -42.27
CA THR A 6 -22.06 26.24 -42.08
C THR A 6 -21.81 25.65 -40.69
N GLY A 7 -21.59 24.34 -40.66
CA GLY A 7 -21.09 23.64 -39.49
C GLY A 7 -19.63 24.00 -39.23
N ILE A 8 -19.27 24.15 -37.95
CA ILE A 8 -17.87 24.18 -37.51
C ILE A 8 -17.75 23.15 -36.40
N ALA A 9 -17.28 21.97 -36.79
CA ALA A 9 -16.74 20.97 -35.88
C ALA A 9 -15.40 21.48 -35.36
N LEU A 10 -15.24 21.60 -34.05
CA LEU A 10 -13.93 21.89 -33.44
C LEU A 10 -13.51 20.71 -32.55
N LEU A 11 -12.32 20.22 -32.87
CA LEU A 11 -11.65 19.04 -32.37
C LEU A 11 -11.49 19.04 -30.83
N LEU A 12 -11.94 17.94 -30.20
CA LEU A 12 -11.55 17.56 -28.85
C LEU A 12 -10.20 16.84 -28.90
N THR A 13 -9.12 17.58 -28.72
CA THR A 13 -7.78 17.03 -28.50
C THR A 13 -7.71 16.48 -27.07
N PHE A 14 -8.08 15.20 -26.89
CA PHE A 14 -7.91 14.51 -25.62
C PHE A 14 -6.44 14.10 -25.47
N ALA A 15 -5.70 14.84 -24.63
CA ALA A 15 -4.32 14.58 -24.32
C ALA A 15 -4.18 13.17 -23.70
N ALA A 16 -3.47 12.29 -24.41
CA ALA A 16 -3.03 11.01 -23.86
C ALA A 16 -2.08 11.30 -22.69
N SER A 17 -2.63 11.20 -21.46
CA SER A 17 -1.84 11.27 -20.24
C SER A 17 -1.00 10.00 -20.16
N THR A 18 0.29 10.14 -20.42
CA THR A 18 1.30 9.14 -20.12
C THR A 18 1.34 8.94 -18.60
N ALA A 19 0.59 7.96 -18.11
CA ALA A 19 0.69 7.51 -16.73
C ALA A 19 2.06 6.85 -16.53
N LEU A 20 3.09 7.65 -16.26
CA LEU A 20 4.28 7.16 -15.59
C LEU A 20 3.82 6.63 -14.24
N ALA A 21 3.95 5.33 -14.03
CA ALA A 21 3.79 4.69 -12.73
C ALA A 21 4.90 5.21 -11.80
N VAL A 22 4.67 6.38 -11.21
CA VAL A 22 5.42 6.85 -10.05
C VAL A 22 5.23 5.80 -8.96
N ALA A 23 6.33 5.14 -8.57
CA ALA A 23 6.34 4.30 -7.39
C ALA A 23 5.75 5.12 -6.22
N PRO A 24 4.69 4.64 -5.54
CA PRO A 24 4.03 5.42 -4.51
C PRO A 24 5.03 5.79 -3.42
N PRO A 25 4.90 6.97 -2.79
CA PRO A 25 5.83 7.41 -1.75
C PRO A 25 5.90 6.36 -0.64
N ALA A 26 7.11 6.08 -0.16
CA ALA A 26 7.37 5.09 0.88
C ALA A 26 6.67 5.42 2.22
N GLY A 27 6.36 6.70 2.48
CA GLY A 27 5.80 7.19 3.74
C GLY A 27 4.49 6.50 4.17
N PRO A 28 3.41 6.57 3.39
CA PRO A 28 2.12 5.96 3.75
C PRO A 28 2.18 4.45 4.04
N ARG A 29 3.02 3.72 3.29
CA ARG A 29 3.16 2.26 3.46
C ARG A 29 3.94 1.91 4.71
N ARG A 30 5.02 2.65 4.97
CA ARG A 30 5.82 2.52 6.19
C ARG A 30 4.98 2.79 7.43
N ASP A 31 4.16 3.85 7.42
CA ASP A 31 3.29 4.18 8.55
C ASP A 31 2.20 3.13 8.79
N ALA A 32 1.65 2.55 7.72
CA ALA A 32 0.70 1.44 7.83
C ALA A 32 1.35 0.21 8.48
N LEU A 33 2.58 -0.13 8.05
CA LEU A 33 3.34 -1.23 8.64
C LEU A 33 3.69 -0.96 10.10
N ALA A 34 4.09 0.26 10.47
CA ALA A 34 4.38 0.62 11.85
C ALA A 34 3.15 0.48 12.77
N LYS A 35 1.96 0.88 12.29
CA LYS A 35 0.70 0.66 13.01
C LYS A 35 0.38 -0.83 13.15
N ALA A 36 0.61 -1.62 12.09
CA ALA A 36 0.43 -3.06 12.13
C ALA A 36 1.39 -3.73 13.12
N GLU A 37 2.66 -3.33 13.16
CA GLU A 37 3.66 -3.84 14.11
C GLU A 37 3.22 -3.62 15.56
N ALA A 38 2.79 -2.40 15.88
CA ALA A 38 2.30 -2.06 17.22
C ALA A 38 1.08 -2.88 17.61
N ARG A 39 0.11 -3.04 16.70
CA ARG A 39 -1.09 -3.84 16.93
C ARG A 39 -0.78 -5.31 17.16
N VAL A 40 0.05 -5.92 16.31
CA VAL A 40 0.47 -7.33 16.46
C VAL A 40 1.25 -7.51 17.76
N GLY A 41 2.11 -6.55 18.13
CA GLY A 41 2.81 -6.54 19.41
C GLY A 41 1.88 -6.51 20.61
N GLN A 42 0.84 -5.67 20.56
CA GLN A 42 -0.20 -5.60 21.60
C GLN A 42 -0.99 -6.91 21.69
N LEU A 43 -1.36 -7.54 20.57
CA LEU A 43 -2.03 -8.84 20.53
C LEU A 43 -1.15 -9.96 21.08
N ALA A 44 0.14 -9.95 20.75
CA ALA A 44 1.11 -10.90 21.27
C ALA A 44 1.27 -10.78 22.80
N GLY A 45 1.14 -9.57 23.35
CA GLY A 45 1.15 -9.36 24.81
C GLY A 45 -0.10 -9.88 25.53
N GLN A 46 -1.22 -9.99 24.82
CA GLN A 46 -2.51 -10.47 25.35
C GLN A 46 -2.72 -11.98 25.12
N THR A 47 -1.99 -12.55 24.18
CA THR A 47 -2.10 -13.96 23.78
C THR A 47 -1.00 -14.79 24.46
N LYS A 48 -1.27 -16.06 24.78
CA LYS A 48 -0.29 -16.98 25.38
C LYS A 48 -0.08 -18.23 24.52
N GLY A 49 1.08 -18.85 24.64
CA GLY A 49 1.37 -20.15 24.03
C GLY A 49 1.62 -20.10 22.52
N GLY A 50 1.25 -21.15 21.79
CA GLY A 50 1.51 -21.25 20.34
C GLY A 50 1.05 -20.05 19.51
N PRO A 51 -0.17 -19.51 19.72
CA PRO A 51 -0.64 -18.33 19.00
C PRO A 51 0.19 -17.06 19.27
N GLN A 52 0.73 -16.92 20.50
CA GLN A 52 1.66 -15.83 20.83
C GLN A 52 2.93 -15.90 19.98
N GLN A 53 3.51 -17.09 19.82
CA GLN A 53 4.70 -17.28 19.00
C GLN A 53 4.45 -16.91 17.54
N ARG A 54 3.27 -17.24 17.00
CA ARG A 54 2.88 -16.86 15.63
C ARG A 54 2.79 -15.34 15.47
N LEU A 55 2.17 -14.65 16.44
CA LEU A 55 2.10 -13.18 16.46
C LEU A 55 3.49 -12.54 16.55
N LEU A 56 4.39 -13.09 17.37
CA LEU A 56 5.78 -12.59 17.47
C LEU A 56 6.55 -12.75 16.16
N LEU A 57 6.39 -13.88 15.47
CA LEU A 57 7.00 -14.10 14.16
C LEU A 57 6.45 -13.13 13.10
N GLU A 58 5.15 -12.86 13.12
CA GLU A 58 4.55 -11.91 12.18
C GLU A 58 4.99 -10.48 12.45
N ARG A 59 5.07 -10.08 13.73
CA ARG A 59 5.65 -8.78 14.14
C ARG A 59 7.07 -8.62 13.62
N GLU A 60 7.89 -9.66 13.73
CA GLU A 60 9.28 -9.63 13.26
C GLU A 60 9.37 -9.46 11.73
N LYS A 61 8.48 -10.11 10.96
CA LYS A 61 8.41 -9.88 9.52
C LYS A 61 8.05 -8.43 9.18
N ILE A 62 7.04 -7.88 9.84
CA ILE A 62 6.62 -6.49 9.62
C ILE A 62 7.77 -5.53 9.92
N ARG A 63 8.51 -5.76 11.02
CA ARG A 63 9.69 -4.97 11.37
C ARG A 63 10.74 -4.99 10.25
N ARG A 64 11.05 -6.16 9.68
CA ARG A 64 12.03 -6.25 8.58
C ARG A 64 11.58 -5.49 7.34
N LEU A 65 10.29 -5.56 6.99
CA LEU A 65 9.75 -4.76 5.88
C LEU A 65 9.90 -3.26 6.13
N ILE A 66 9.68 -2.80 7.37
CA ILE A 66 9.92 -1.40 7.76
C ILE A 66 11.40 -1.06 7.62
N GLU A 67 12.31 -1.90 8.12
CA GLU A 67 13.76 -1.70 8.00
C GLU A 67 14.24 -1.65 6.54
N ASP A 68 13.67 -2.49 5.67
CA ASP A 68 13.94 -2.48 4.24
C ASP A 68 13.50 -1.16 3.60
N ILE A 69 12.30 -0.69 3.93
CA ILE A 69 11.77 0.60 3.44
C ILE A 69 12.60 1.78 3.97
N ASP A 70 12.90 1.80 5.27
CA ASP A 70 13.68 2.86 5.92
C ASP A 70 15.13 2.89 5.37
N ALA A 71 15.68 1.74 4.96
CA ALA A 71 16.97 1.64 4.27
C ALA A 71 16.92 1.99 2.77
N GLY A 72 15.76 2.35 2.24
CA GLY A 72 15.56 2.66 0.82
C GLY A 72 15.64 1.44 -0.10
N ARG A 73 15.54 0.22 0.44
CA ARG A 73 15.45 -1.01 -0.37
C ARG A 73 14.06 -1.11 -1.00
N SER A 74 14.02 -1.65 -2.22
CA SER A 74 12.76 -1.93 -2.89
C SER A 74 12.12 -3.15 -2.24
N VAL A 75 10.94 -2.94 -1.66
CA VAL A 75 10.09 -4.00 -1.10
C VAL A 75 8.91 -4.24 -2.04
N ASP A 76 8.55 -5.51 -2.27
CA ASP A 76 7.39 -5.86 -3.09
C ASP A 76 6.10 -5.32 -2.44
N PRO A 77 5.31 -4.49 -3.15
CA PRO A 77 4.00 -4.05 -2.67
C PRO A 77 3.10 -5.18 -2.18
N SER A 78 3.16 -6.35 -2.81
CA SER A 78 2.36 -7.53 -2.48
C SER A 78 2.74 -8.13 -1.12
N GLU A 79 4.01 -8.02 -0.72
CA GLU A 79 4.48 -8.46 0.59
C GLU A 79 3.97 -7.52 1.69
N ILE A 80 3.95 -6.22 1.41
CA ILE A 80 3.38 -5.21 2.31
C ILE A 80 1.89 -5.49 2.52
N ASP A 81 1.14 -5.67 1.44
CA ASP A 81 -0.31 -5.93 1.52
C ASP A 81 -0.62 -7.24 2.27
N ARG A 82 0.18 -8.29 2.05
CA ARG A 82 0.06 -9.55 2.80
C ARG A 82 0.33 -9.36 4.29
N ALA A 83 1.39 -8.64 4.65
CA ALA A 83 1.73 -8.38 6.04
C ALA A 83 0.62 -7.56 6.75
N LEU A 84 0.07 -6.57 6.07
CA LEU A 84 -1.06 -5.78 6.57
C LEU A 84 -2.32 -6.64 6.75
N GLN A 85 -2.69 -7.45 5.75
CA GLN A 85 -3.84 -8.35 5.86
C GLN A 85 -3.69 -9.37 6.98
N ASN A 86 -2.50 -9.93 7.18
CA ASN A 86 -2.23 -10.87 8.26
C ASN A 86 -2.36 -10.19 9.64
N ALA A 87 -1.91 -8.95 9.76
CA ALA A 87 -2.04 -8.16 10.99
C ALA A 87 -3.50 -7.81 11.32
N GLU A 88 -4.36 -7.65 10.30
CA GLU A 88 -5.78 -7.39 10.47
C GLU A 88 -6.59 -8.64 10.84
N ARG A 89 -6.23 -9.80 10.28
CA ARG A 89 -7.08 -11.00 10.33
C ARG A 89 -7.32 -11.52 11.76
N GLY A 90 -6.41 -11.25 12.70
CA GLY A 90 -6.47 -11.77 14.07
C GLY A 90 -6.27 -13.30 14.06
N PHE A 91 -5.26 -13.79 14.74
CA PHE A 91 -4.92 -15.22 14.75
C PHE A 91 -5.80 -16.01 15.71
#